data_AF-A0A930UVN7-F1
#
_entry.id   AF-A0A930UVN7-F1
#
_cell.length_a   1.000
_cell.length_b   1.000
_cell.length_c   1.000
_cell.angle_alpha   90.00
_cell.angle_beta   90.00
_cell.angle_gamma   90.00
#
_symmetry.space_group_name_H-M   'P 1'
#
loop_
_entity.id
_entity.type
_entity.pdbx_description
1 polymer ?
#
loop_
_entity_poly.entity_id
_entity_poly.type
_entity_poly.pdbx_seq_one_letter_code
_entity_poly.pdbx_strand_id
1 'polypeptide(L)' 'MQATTTVPDTTAPAAPTGLAADNSGTNTAISGKAEPNSKVVIDGVIASR' A
#
# COMPACT_ATOMS: atom_id res chain seq x y z
N MET A 1 41.08 4.12 -6.53
CA MET A 1 39.90 3.36 -6.04
C MET A 1 38.79 4.38 -5.84
N GLN A 2 37.64 4.22 -6.50
CA GLN A 2 36.51 5.14 -6.32
C GLN A 2 35.72 4.71 -5.08
N ALA A 3 35.48 5.64 -4.15
CA ALA A 3 34.58 5.41 -3.04
C ALA A 3 33.15 5.69 -3.53
N THR A 4 32.29 4.66 -3.52
CA THR A 4 30.85 4.82 -3.73
C THR A 4 30.20 5.15 -2.39
N THR A 5 29.64 6.35 -2.27
CA THR A 5 28.80 6.72 -1.14
C THR A 5 27.35 6.34 -1.44
N THR A 6 26.80 5.38 -0.70
CA THR A 6 25.36 5.09 -0.75
C THR A 6 24.63 6.13 0.07
N VAL A 7 23.69 6.83 -0.56
CA VAL A 7 22.80 7.78 0.11
C VAL A 7 21.50 7.06 0.47
N PRO A 8 20.97 7.21 1.71
CA PRO A 8 19.67 6.64 2.07
C PRO A 8 18.55 7.18 1.18
N ASP A 9 17.56 6.34 0.88
CA ASP A 9 16.31 6.82 0.29
C ASP A 9 15.55 7.67 1.32
N THR A 10 15.14 8.86 0.90
CA THR A 10 14.40 9.84 1.73
C THR A 10 13.08 10.27 1.09
N THR A 11 12.76 9.70 -0.08
CA THR A 11 11.52 10.04 -0.79
C THR A 11 10.35 9.34 -0.11
N ALA A 12 9.34 10.10 0.31
CA ALA A 12 8.14 9.51 0.88
C ALA A 12 7.38 8.69 -0.18
N PRO A 13 6.72 7.58 0.19
CA PRO A 13 5.91 6.84 -0.75
C PRO A 13 4.72 7.64 -1.26
N ALA A 14 4.37 7.46 -2.54
CA ALA A 14 3.12 7.95 -3.10
C ALA A 14 1.92 7.31 -2.39
N ALA A 15 0.84 8.09 -2.28
CA ALA A 15 -0.41 7.60 -1.70
C ALA A 15 -0.96 6.39 -2.48
N PRO A 16 -1.53 5.37 -1.81
CA PRO A 16 -2.20 4.26 -2.49
C PRO A 16 -3.37 4.74 -3.36
N THR A 17 -3.64 4.02 -4.45
CA THR A 17 -4.71 4.36 -5.41
C THR A 17 -5.53 3.13 -5.83
N GLY A 18 -6.69 3.36 -6.44
CA GLY A 18 -7.50 2.29 -7.00
C GLY A 18 -8.12 1.35 -5.96
N LEU A 19 -8.46 1.87 -4.78
CA LEU A 19 -9.08 1.09 -3.72
C LEU A 19 -10.44 0.53 -4.18
N ALA A 20 -10.58 -0.78 -4.09
CA ALA A 20 -11.83 -1.48 -4.32
C ALA A 20 -12.08 -2.52 -3.23
N ALA A 21 -13.34 -2.67 -2.86
CA ALA A 21 -13.81 -3.66 -1.90
C ALA A 21 -14.86 -4.57 -2.56
N ASP A 22 -14.66 -5.87 -2.45
CA ASP A 22 -15.63 -6.88 -2.83
C ASP A 22 -16.10 -7.61 -1.57
N ASN A 23 -17.40 -7.54 -1.31
CA ASN A 23 -18.09 -8.19 -0.20
C ASN A 23 -19.20 -9.14 -0.67
N SER A 24 -19.12 -9.63 -1.91
CA SER A 24 -20.11 -10.56 -2.48
C SER A 24 -20.07 -11.97 -1.85
N GLY A 25 -19.05 -12.29 -1.04
CA GLY A 25 -18.88 -13.58 -0.39
C GLY A 25 -18.83 -13.50 1.14
N THR A 26 -18.39 -14.59 1.80
CA THR A 26 -18.22 -14.64 3.27
C THR A 26 -16.99 -13.89 3.79
N ASN A 27 -16.10 -13.46 2.88
CA ASN A 27 -14.92 -12.66 3.16
C ASN A 27 -14.99 -11.35 2.38
N THR A 28 -14.37 -10.30 2.93
CA THR A 28 -14.09 -9.09 2.16
C THR A 28 -12.72 -9.22 1.49
N ALA A 29 -12.68 -9.05 0.17
CA ALA A 29 -11.44 -8.85 -0.57
C ALA A 29 -11.22 -7.35 -0.80
N ILE A 30 -10.02 -6.87 -0.46
CA ILE A 30 -9.58 -5.49 -0.71
C ILE A 30 -8.45 -5.52 -1.73
N SER A 31 -8.54 -4.66 -2.74
CA SER A 31 -7.54 -4.52 -3.79
C SER A 31 -7.20 -3.05 -4.06
N GLY A 32 -6.00 -2.81 -4.59
CA GLY A 32 -5.50 -1.47 -4.89
C GLY A 32 -4.06 -1.51 -5.39
N LYS A 33 -3.46 -0.33 -5.59
CA LYS A 33 -2.07 -0.15 -6.01
C LYS A 33 -1.34 0.72 -4.99
N ALA A 34 -0.11 0.32 -4.67
CA ALA A 34 0.82 1.08 -3.84
C ALA A 34 2.24 0.86 -4.38
N GLU A 35 3.19 1.64 -3.91
CA GLU A 35 4.59 1.48 -4.29
C GLU A 35 5.16 0.15 -3.79
N PRO A 36 6.00 -0.54 -4.58
CA PRO A 36 6.69 -1.73 -4.12
C PRO A 36 7.50 -1.48 -2.85
N ASN A 37 7.52 -2.46 -1.94
CA ASN A 37 8.22 -2.40 -0.65
C ASN A 37 7.71 -1.31 0.33
N SER A 38 6.63 -0.59 0.02
CA SER A 38 5.96 0.29 0.98
C SER A 38 5.04 -0.48 1.94
N LYS A 39 4.66 0.14 3.06
CA LYS A 39 3.64 -0.40 3.98
C LYS A 39 2.28 0.21 3.65
N VAL A 40 1.28 -0.65 3.47
CA VAL A 40 -0.12 -0.24 3.36
C VAL A 40 -0.81 -0.49 4.70
N VAL A 41 -1.54 0.51 5.18
CA VAL A 41 -2.39 0.43 6.38
C VAL A 41 -3.84 0.61 5.96
N ILE A 42 -4.72 -0.25 6.45
CA ILE A 42 -6.17 -0.15 6.26
C ILE A 42 -6.77 0.22 7.60
N ASP A 43 -7.20 1.47 7.73
CA ASP A 43 -7.85 2.00 8.92
C ASP A 43 -9.34 2.26 8.64
N GLY A 44 -10.22 1.71 9.48
CA GLY A 44 -11.67 1.88 9.37
C GLY A 44 -12.45 0.57 9.44
N VAL A 45 -13.78 0.67 9.42
CA VAL A 45 -14.69 -0.47 9.38
C VAL A 45 -15.02 -0.77 7.92
N ILE A 46 -14.77 -2.00 7.50
CA ILE A 46 -15.36 -2.51 6.26
C ILE A 46 -16.80 -2.88 6.62
N ALA A 47 -17.76 -2.07 6.17
CA ALA A 47 -19.16 -2.33 6.48
C ALA A 47 -19.60 -3.67 5.87
N SER A 48 -19.69 -4.71 6.69
CA SER A 48 -20.55 -5.85 6.42
C SER A 48 -21.99 -5.36 6.48
N ARG A 49 -22.78 -5.62 5.43
CA ARG A 49 -24.23 -5.41 5.51
C ARG A 49 -24.83 -6.25 6.63
#